data_AF-A0AB38AM82-F1
#
_entry.id   AF-A0AB38AM82-F1
#
_cell.length_a   1.000
_cell.length_b   1.000
_cell.length_c   1.000
_cell.angle_alpha   90.00
_cell.angle_beta   90.00
_cell.angle_gamma   90.00
#
_symmetry.space_group_name_H-M   'P 1'
#
loop_
_entity.id
_entity.type
_entity.pdbx_description
1 polymer ?
#
loop_
_entity_poly.entity_id
_entity_poly.type
_entity_poly.pdbx_seq_one_letter_code
_entity_poly.pdbx_strand_id
1 'polypeptide(L)'
;MSGHPSFPAPRSAPAKAMTAPEIDEALSALARCSAVLLKESQAEQHRMEELNELNEAGIQQHANGQGSQYDAEYTLLSVRLGLAIRCARAHRDAAHEFVCWWVDTAVTAWKSAVHGTPMPYARLGAAAPDTLMLEDDLAVLPGVDEQTRKLLELGSFLGAPQPGAVPGNGDDLATMITDLAARSGLSIRRNNTGAIEVVDDEDPEARRRRLWGDCWLELGIPALPGLGGELDALLVRAPSETADRLLNATRAVVSAAMARLRMSELEDTGARWTPAEIDEYDQLSAQHDRLTHLLADYAQAVTKSLPDMRA
;
A
#
# COMPACT_ATOMS: atom_id res chain seq x y z
N MET A 1 -18.21 -16.86 -46.42
CA MET A 1 -17.33 -17.42 -45.38
C MET A 1 -15.95 -16.86 -45.62
N SER A 2 -15.62 -15.73 -44.98
CA SER A 2 -14.33 -15.05 -45.13
C SER A 2 -13.61 -15.18 -43.80
N GLY A 3 -12.60 -16.05 -43.76
CA GLY A 3 -11.75 -16.23 -42.59
C GLY A 3 -10.80 -15.04 -42.47
N HIS A 4 -10.92 -14.28 -41.39
CA HIS A 4 -9.87 -13.36 -40.97
C HIS A 4 -8.69 -14.17 -40.44
N PRO A 5 -7.46 -13.95 -40.95
CA PRO A 5 -6.27 -14.54 -40.35
C PRO A 5 -6.09 -13.92 -38.95
N SER A 6 -6.15 -14.77 -37.91
CA SER A 6 -5.70 -14.42 -36.58
C SER A 6 -4.19 -14.16 -36.66
N PHE A 7 -3.80 -12.90 -36.55
CA PHE A 7 -2.40 -12.55 -36.34
C PHE A 7 -1.98 -13.08 -34.96
N PRO A 8 -0.90 -13.86 -34.85
CA PRO A 8 -0.34 -14.21 -33.56
C PRO A 8 0.11 -12.91 -32.86
N ALA A 9 -0.32 -12.72 -31.62
CA ALA A 9 0.21 -11.67 -30.77
C ALA A 9 1.76 -11.76 -30.75
N PRO A 10 2.49 -10.63 -30.81
CA PRO A 10 3.93 -10.68 -30.71
C PRO A 10 4.30 -11.36 -29.39
N ARG A 11 5.04 -12.46 -29.48
CA ARG A 11 5.70 -13.07 -28.32
C ARG A 11 6.63 -12.01 -27.77
N SER A 12 6.23 -11.38 -26.66
CA SER A 12 7.06 -10.46 -25.91
C SER A 12 8.40 -11.13 -25.62
N ALA A 13 9.50 -10.41 -25.88
CA ALA A 13 10.82 -10.86 -25.50
C ALA A 13 10.81 -11.18 -24.00
N PRO A 14 11.53 -12.22 -23.53
CA PRO A 14 11.58 -12.53 -22.11
C PRO A 14 12.06 -11.29 -21.35
N ALA A 15 11.25 -10.85 -20.38
CA ALA A 15 11.58 -9.69 -19.58
C ALA A 15 12.99 -9.85 -19.00
N LYS A 16 13.80 -8.78 -19.08
CA LYS A 16 15.16 -8.81 -18.55
C LYS A 16 15.08 -9.17 -17.06
N ALA A 17 15.77 -10.23 -16.67
CA ALA A 17 15.81 -10.67 -15.28
C ALA A 17 17.00 -10.05 -14.55
N MET A 18 16.80 -9.77 -13.27
CA MET A 18 17.85 -9.32 -12.35
C MET A 18 18.71 -10.50 -11.91
N THR A 19 20.00 -10.24 -11.74
CA THR A 19 20.96 -11.14 -11.10
C THR A 19 20.87 -11.02 -9.58
N ALA A 20 21.36 -12.03 -8.85
CA ALA A 20 21.38 -11.98 -7.38
C ALA A 20 22.13 -10.77 -6.81
N PRO A 21 23.32 -10.36 -7.33
CA PRO A 21 24.00 -9.14 -6.89
C PRO A 21 23.17 -7.87 -7.11
N GLU A 22 22.45 -7.76 -8.22
CA GLU A 22 21.59 -6.60 -8.50
C GLU A 22 20.39 -6.54 -7.54
N ILE A 23 19.81 -7.69 -7.19
CA ILE A 23 18.75 -7.77 -6.18
C ILE A 23 19.29 -7.31 -4.81
N ASP A 24 20.48 -7.77 -4.42
CA ASP A 24 21.08 -7.41 -3.13
C ASP A 24 21.44 -5.92 -3.06
N GLU A 25 21.94 -5.34 -4.16
CA GLU A 25 22.20 -3.92 -4.28
C GLU A 25 20.91 -3.09 -4.17
N ALA A 26 19.86 -3.50 -4.88
CA ALA A 26 18.56 -2.84 -4.86
C ALA A 26 17.94 -2.87 -3.45
N LEU A 27 17.92 -4.03 -2.78
CA LEU A 27 17.41 -4.15 -1.41
C LEU A 27 18.24 -3.36 -0.41
N SER A 28 19.56 -3.31 -0.59
CA SER A 28 20.44 -2.48 0.24
C SER A 28 20.19 -0.98 0.03
N ALA A 29 19.88 -0.56 -1.19
CA ALA A 29 19.50 0.82 -1.49
C ALA A 29 18.14 1.18 -0.87
N LEU A 30 17.15 0.30 -1.00
CA LEU A 30 15.84 0.45 -0.37
C LEU A 30 15.97 0.59 1.15
N ALA A 31 16.74 -0.29 1.80
CA ALA A 31 16.99 -0.21 3.24
C ALA A 31 17.57 1.16 3.67
N ARG A 32 18.55 1.69 2.92
CA ARG A 32 19.14 3.01 3.21
C ARG A 32 18.14 4.15 3.03
N CYS A 33 17.37 4.13 1.95
CA CYS A 33 16.37 5.16 1.67
C CYS A 33 15.21 5.11 2.69
N SER A 34 14.73 3.91 3.05
CA SER A 34 13.74 3.72 4.11
C SER A 34 14.24 4.28 5.44
N ALA A 35 15.50 4.04 5.81
CA ALA A 35 16.06 4.58 7.05
C ALA A 35 16.09 6.12 7.07
N VAL A 36 16.33 6.77 5.92
CA VAL A 36 16.26 8.23 5.80
C VAL A 36 14.83 8.71 6.00
N LEU A 37 13.86 8.14 5.27
CA LEU A 37 12.45 8.56 5.37
C LEU A 37 11.85 8.31 6.76
N LEU A 38 12.17 7.20 7.40
CA LEU A 38 11.74 6.92 8.78
C LEU A 38 12.28 7.96 9.76
N LYS A 39 13.53 8.37 9.60
CA LYS A 39 14.14 9.42 10.44
C LYS A 39 13.50 10.78 10.20
N GLU A 40 13.21 11.13 8.95
CA GLU A 40 12.51 12.37 8.60
C GLU A 40 11.08 12.38 9.17
N SER A 41 10.35 11.28 9.05
CA SER A 41 9.03 11.10 9.64
C SER A 41 9.04 11.26 11.16
N GLN A 42 10.02 10.68 11.85
CA GLN A 42 10.18 10.85 13.30
C GLN A 42 10.50 12.30 13.69
N ALA A 43 11.32 13.00 12.91
CA ALA A 43 11.66 14.40 13.18
C ALA A 43 10.44 15.33 13.05
N GLU A 44 9.63 15.14 12.01
CA GLU A 44 8.40 15.92 11.83
C GLU A 44 7.32 15.56 12.85
N GLN A 45 7.22 14.29 13.25
CA GLN A 45 6.34 13.87 14.35
C GLN A 45 6.72 14.56 15.66
N HIS A 46 8.02 14.57 16.01
CA HIS A 46 8.49 15.24 17.23
C HIS A 46 8.19 16.74 17.21
N ARG A 47 8.43 17.40 16.07
CA ARG A 47 8.10 18.82 15.89
C ARG A 47 6.60 19.10 16.05
N MET A 48 5.75 18.21 15.54
CA MET A 48 4.29 18.32 15.72
C MET A 48 3.91 18.21 17.19
N GLU A 49 4.48 17.25 17.92
CA GLU A 49 4.26 17.05 19.36
C GLU A 49 4.67 18.28 20.17
N GLU A 50 5.86 18.83 19.93
CA GLU A 50 6.34 20.06 20.59
C GLU A 50 5.38 21.24 20.39
N LEU A 51 4.90 21.44 19.15
CA LEU A 51 3.94 22.50 18.84
C LEU A 51 2.55 22.22 19.44
N ASN A 52 2.16 20.96 19.55
CA ASN A 52 0.90 20.57 20.17
C ASN A 52 0.92 20.87 21.67
N GLU A 53 2.00 20.51 22.38
CA GLU A 53 2.18 20.82 23.80
C GLU A 53 2.12 22.33 24.08
N LEU A 54 2.80 23.13 23.25
CA LEU A 54 2.74 24.60 23.36
C LEU A 54 1.32 25.13 23.12
N ASN A 55 0.60 24.55 22.16
CA ASN A 55 -0.76 24.96 21.84
C ASN A 55 -1.74 24.58 22.95
N GLU A 56 -1.62 23.39 23.53
CA GLU A 56 -2.40 22.94 24.68
C GLU A 56 -2.16 23.82 25.91
N ALA A 57 -0.91 24.19 26.18
CA ALA A 57 -0.58 25.15 27.23
C ALA A 57 -1.25 26.51 27.00
N GLY A 58 -1.26 27.00 25.75
CA GLY A 58 -1.97 28.22 25.37
C GLY A 58 -3.49 28.12 25.58
N ILE A 59 -4.11 27.02 25.17
CA ILE A 59 -5.54 26.75 25.40
C ILE A 59 -5.86 26.79 26.90
N GLN A 60 -5.03 26.15 27.74
CA GLN A 60 -5.23 26.15 29.18
C GLN A 60 -5.12 27.55 29.79
N GLN A 61 -4.18 28.38 29.32
CA GLN A 61 -4.06 29.78 29.75
C GLN A 61 -5.29 30.61 29.36
N HIS A 62 -5.80 30.45 28.15
CA HIS A 62 -7.05 31.10 27.73
C HIS A 62 -8.26 30.64 28.55
N ALA A 63 -8.37 29.33 28.83
CA ALA A 63 -9.42 28.79 29.68
C ALA A 63 -9.38 29.37 31.11
N ASN A 64 -8.18 29.68 31.61
CA ASN A 64 -7.97 30.34 32.89
C ASN A 64 -8.15 31.88 32.85
N GLY A 65 -8.58 32.45 31.72
CA GLY A 65 -8.80 33.89 31.54
C GLY A 65 -7.51 34.72 31.43
N GLN A 66 -6.37 34.08 31.19
CA GLN A 66 -5.05 34.72 31.15
C GLN A 66 -4.59 35.13 29.74
N GLY A 67 -5.48 35.08 28.74
CA GLY A 67 -5.13 35.40 27.35
C GLY A 67 -6.19 36.19 26.59
N SER A 68 -5.76 36.89 25.53
CA SER A 68 -6.63 37.68 24.64
C SER A 68 -7.18 36.85 23.48
N GLN A 69 -8.45 37.04 23.12
CA GLN A 69 -9.04 36.41 21.93
C GLN A 69 -8.38 36.85 20.61
N TYR A 70 -7.59 37.93 20.63
CA TYR A 70 -6.89 38.49 19.47
C TYR A 70 -5.37 38.42 19.60
N ASP A 71 -4.86 37.39 20.30
CA ASP A 71 -3.42 37.17 20.41
C ASP A 71 -2.83 36.67 19.09
N ALA A 72 -2.00 37.52 18.47
CA ALA A 72 -1.32 37.23 17.22
C ALA A 72 -0.27 36.11 17.38
N GLU A 73 0.37 35.98 18.55
CA GLU A 73 1.36 34.95 18.82
C GLU A 73 0.69 33.58 18.94
N TYR A 74 -0.44 33.51 19.66
CA TYR A 74 -1.26 32.31 19.74
C TYR A 74 -1.83 31.89 18.37
N THR A 75 -2.29 32.86 17.57
CA THR A 75 -2.76 32.60 16.21
C THR A 75 -1.64 32.03 15.33
N LEU A 76 -0.42 32.60 15.43
CA LEU A 76 0.75 32.09 14.70
C LEU A 76 1.12 30.67 15.13
N LEU A 77 1.05 30.36 16.43
CA LEU A 77 1.27 29.01 16.96
C LEU A 77 0.27 28.01 16.38
N SER A 78 -1.02 28.36 16.36
CA SER A 78 -2.07 27.52 15.74
C SER A 78 -1.80 27.25 14.26
N VAL A 79 -1.37 28.28 13.49
CA VAL A 79 -0.99 28.12 12.07
C VAL A 79 0.22 27.19 11.91
N ARG A 80 1.23 27.33 12.78
CA ARG A 80 2.42 26.47 12.78
C ARG A 80 2.09 25.02 13.11
N LEU A 81 1.24 24.78 14.09
CA LEU A 81 0.75 23.45 14.43
C LEU A 81 0.01 22.83 13.25
N GLY A 82 -0.89 23.57 12.60
CA GLY A 82 -1.59 23.08 11.40
C GLY A 82 -0.65 22.72 10.24
N LEU A 83 0.46 23.43 10.08
CA LEU A 83 1.51 23.07 9.11
C LEU A 83 2.26 21.81 9.55
N ALA A 84 2.66 21.71 10.81
CA ALA A 84 3.38 20.57 11.34
C ALA A 84 2.56 19.27 11.26
N ILE A 85 1.26 19.30 11.57
CA ILE A 85 0.35 18.16 11.41
C ILE A 85 0.36 17.65 9.95
N ARG A 86 0.27 18.56 8.98
CA ARG A 86 0.29 18.19 7.55
C ARG A 86 1.64 17.60 7.14
N CYS A 87 2.75 18.19 7.60
CA CYS A 87 4.10 17.70 7.31
C CYS A 87 4.34 16.32 7.94
N ALA A 88 4.01 16.13 9.22
CA ALA A 88 4.13 14.86 9.91
C ALA A 88 3.33 13.76 9.21
N ARG A 89 2.08 14.05 8.84
CA ARG A 89 1.23 13.11 8.08
C ARG A 89 1.84 12.76 6.73
N ALA A 90 2.26 13.75 5.94
CA ALA A 90 2.84 13.53 4.62
C ALA A 90 4.12 12.68 4.69
N HIS A 91 5.02 12.96 5.64
CA HIS A 91 6.23 12.16 5.82
C HIS A 91 5.93 10.76 6.33
N ARG A 92 4.94 10.59 7.23
CA ARG A 92 4.50 9.28 7.70
C ARG A 92 3.94 8.43 6.56
N ASP A 93 3.04 9.00 5.77
CA ASP A 93 2.39 8.30 4.65
C ASP A 93 3.45 7.95 3.57
N ALA A 94 4.36 8.87 3.24
CA ALA A 94 5.47 8.61 2.31
C ALA A 94 6.45 7.55 2.81
N ALA A 95 6.83 7.59 4.09
CA ALA A 95 7.70 6.57 4.69
C ALA A 95 7.03 5.20 4.69
N HIS A 96 5.72 5.16 4.98
CA HIS A 96 4.93 3.94 4.97
C HIS A 96 4.87 3.31 3.56
N GLU A 97 4.48 4.10 2.55
CA GLU A 97 4.43 3.62 1.16
C GLU A 97 5.78 3.10 0.66
N PHE A 98 6.86 3.83 0.97
CA PHE A 98 8.21 3.42 0.58
C PHE A 98 8.65 2.13 1.28
N VAL A 99 8.33 1.96 2.56
CA VAL A 99 8.61 0.71 3.29
C VAL A 99 7.77 -0.45 2.75
N CYS A 100 6.51 -0.22 2.40
CA CYS A 100 5.66 -1.24 1.76
C CYS A 100 6.26 -1.71 0.42
N TRP A 101 6.80 -0.79 -0.39
CA TRP A 101 7.56 -1.16 -1.59
C TRP A 101 8.80 -2.00 -1.28
N TRP A 102 9.56 -1.66 -0.23
CA TRP A 102 10.71 -2.45 0.18
C TRP A 102 10.33 -3.86 0.63
N VAL A 103 9.29 -4.00 1.46
CA VAL A 103 8.75 -5.30 1.89
C VAL A 103 8.36 -6.14 0.69
N ASP A 104 7.59 -5.57 -0.23
CA ASP A 104 7.15 -6.27 -1.45
C ASP A 104 8.32 -6.76 -2.30
N THR A 105 9.33 -5.91 -2.46
CA THR A 105 10.57 -6.26 -3.18
C THR A 105 11.31 -7.40 -2.46
N ALA A 106 11.45 -7.31 -1.14
CA ALA A 106 12.15 -8.31 -0.32
C ALA A 106 11.44 -9.67 -0.36
N VAL A 107 10.12 -9.69 -0.22
CA VAL A 107 9.30 -10.91 -0.33
C VAL A 107 9.39 -11.50 -1.73
N THR A 108 9.37 -10.68 -2.78
CA THR A 108 9.49 -11.16 -4.15
C THR A 108 10.88 -11.76 -4.41
N ALA A 109 11.94 -11.13 -3.90
CA ALA A 109 13.30 -11.67 -3.93
C ALA A 109 13.41 -13.00 -3.16
N TRP A 110 12.70 -13.13 -2.03
CA TRP A 110 12.65 -14.37 -1.27
C TRP A 110 11.96 -15.50 -2.04
N LYS A 111 10.77 -15.24 -2.59
CA LYS A 111 10.06 -16.21 -3.45
C LYS A 111 10.92 -16.63 -4.64
N SER A 112 11.58 -15.65 -5.27
CA SER A 112 12.52 -15.87 -6.38
C SER A 112 13.68 -16.81 -5.98
N ALA A 113 14.29 -16.59 -4.81
CA ALA A 113 15.37 -17.42 -4.30
C ALA A 113 14.91 -18.86 -4.01
N VAL A 114 13.77 -19.04 -3.33
CA VAL A 114 13.26 -20.38 -2.95
C VAL A 114 12.83 -21.20 -4.16
N HIS A 115 12.17 -20.57 -5.13
CA HIS A 115 11.64 -21.25 -6.32
C HIS A 115 12.63 -21.33 -7.48
N GLY A 116 13.77 -20.62 -7.40
CA GLY A 116 14.75 -20.54 -8.49
C GLY A 116 14.22 -19.79 -9.72
N THR A 117 13.17 -18.99 -9.56
CA THR A 117 12.57 -18.20 -10.65
C THR A 117 13.21 -16.81 -10.67
N PRO A 118 13.82 -16.36 -11.78
CA PRO A 118 14.45 -15.03 -11.83
C PRO A 118 13.43 -13.90 -11.60
N MET A 119 13.83 -12.85 -10.87
CA MET A 119 13.01 -11.67 -10.66
C MET A 119 13.17 -10.69 -11.84
N PRO A 120 12.08 -10.30 -12.54
CA PRO A 120 12.15 -9.28 -13.60
C PRO A 120 12.42 -7.87 -13.04
N TYR A 121 13.13 -7.00 -13.78
CA TYR A 121 13.30 -5.59 -13.37
C TYR A 121 11.96 -4.85 -13.23
N ALA A 122 11.01 -5.12 -14.12
CA ALA A 122 9.66 -4.55 -14.04
C ALA A 122 9.00 -4.83 -12.68
N ARG A 123 9.28 -5.99 -12.07
CA ARG A 123 8.72 -6.35 -10.76
C ARG A 123 9.28 -5.53 -9.61
N LEU A 124 10.53 -5.06 -9.71
CA LEU A 124 11.13 -4.13 -8.75
C LEU A 124 10.43 -2.78 -8.78
N GLY A 125 10.15 -2.23 -9.98
CA GLY A 125 9.48 -0.93 -10.13
C GLY A 125 7.96 -0.97 -9.91
N ALA A 126 7.36 -2.16 -9.94
CA ALA A 126 5.91 -2.36 -9.98
C ALA A 126 5.15 -1.63 -8.86
N ALA A 127 5.67 -1.72 -7.63
CA ALA A 127 5.08 -1.14 -6.43
C ALA A 127 5.77 0.16 -5.95
N ALA A 128 6.71 0.69 -6.73
CA ALA A 128 7.46 1.87 -6.34
C ALA A 128 6.53 3.09 -6.23
N PRO A 129 6.61 3.89 -5.14
CA PRO A 129 5.84 5.12 -5.02
C PRO A 129 6.28 6.11 -6.11
N ASP A 130 5.32 6.82 -6.69
CA ASP A 130 5.52 7.91 -7.65
C ASP A 130 6.44 7.62 -8.86
N THR A 131 6.55 6.34 -9.25
CA THR A 131 7.38 5.93 -10.38
C THR A 131 6.52 5.70 -11.62
N LEU A 132 6.91 6.30 -12.75
CA LEU A 132 6.34 6.00 -14.06
C LEU A 132 6.91 4.69 -14.60
N MET A 133 6.05 3.82 -15.11
CA MET A 133 6.44 2.58 -15.79
C MET A 133 6.09 2.66 -17.27
N LEU A 134 6.92 2.06 -18.12
CA LEU A 134 6.63 1.94 -19.54
C LEU A 134 5.56 0.85 -19.76
N GLU A 135 4.76 0.97 -20.83
CA GLU A 135 3.72 -0.01 -21.20
C GLU A 135 4.28 -1.44 -21.29
N ASP A 136 5.49 -1.60 -21.85
CA ASP A 136 6.18 -2.89 -21.96
C ASP A 136 6.48 -3.52 -20.59
N ASP A 137 6.81 -2.71 -19.58
CA ASP A 137 7.09 -3.20 -18.22
C ASP A 137 5.79 -3.53 -17.47
N LEU A 138 4.71 -2.76 -17.71
CA LEU A 138 3.38 -3.03 -17.16
C LEU A 138 2.82 -4.37 -17.67
N ALA A 139 3.03 -4.68 -18.94
CA ALA A 139 2.58 -5.94 -19.55
C ALA A 139 3.21 -7.19 -18.92
N VAL A 140 4.32 -7.05 -18.19
CA VAL A 140 5.00 -8.14 -17.48
C VAL A 140 4.42 -8.38 -16.09
N LEU A 141 3.65 -7.43 -15.54
CA LEU A 141 3.05 -7.56 -14.22
C LEU A 141 1.88 -8.57 -14.22
N PRO A 142 1.61 -9.25 -13.09
CA PRO A 142 0.52 -10.24 -13.00
C PRO A 142 -0.80 -9.66 -13.49
N GLY A 143 -1.41 -10.22 -14.54
CA GLY A 143 -2.68 -9.78 -15.11
C GLY A 143 -3.83 -9.73 -14.09
N VAL A 144 -4.76 -8.78 -14.25
CA VAL A 144 -6.09 -8.96 -13.64
C VAL A 144 -6.77 -10.12 -14.33
N ASP A 145 -7.49 -10.95 -13.56
CA ASP A 145 -8.15 -12.11 -14.12
C ASP A 145 -9.20 -11.72 -15.18
N GLU A 146 -9.32 -12.58 -16.20
CA GLU A 146 -10.16 -12.32 -17.36
C GLU A 146 -11.66 -12.21 -17.00
N GLN A 147 -12.08 -12.82 -15.90
CA GLN A 147 -13.46 -12.77 -15.44
C GLN A 147 -13.77 -11.37 -14.88
N THR A 148 -12.89 -10.80 -14.08
CA THR A 148 -12.99 -9.41 -13.59
C THR A 148 -13.00 -8.41 -14.74
N ARG A 149 -12.12 -8.59 -15.75
CA ARG A 149 -12.10 -7.71 -16.94
C ARG A 149 -13.44 -7.76 -17.69
N LYS A 150 -13.98 -8.95 -17.95
CA LYS A 150 -15.29 -9.13 -18.59
C LYS A 150 -16.46 -8.54 -17.80
N LEU A 151 -16.42 -8.66 -16.46
CA LEU A 151 -17.43 -8.06 -15.59
C LEU A 151 -17.40 -6.53 -15.68
N LEU A 152 -16.21 -5.94 -15.73
CA LEU A 152 -16.05 -4.50 -15.89
C LEU A 152 -16.48 -4.03 -17.28
N GLU A 153 -16.14 -4.76 -18.35
CA GLU A 153 -16.59 -4.44 -19.70
C GLU A 153 -18.12 -4.48 -19.80
N LEU A 154 -18.75 -5.55 -19.29
CA LEU A 154 -20.20 -5.70 -19.27
C LEU A 154 -20.87 -4.62 -18.41
N GLY A 155 -20.36 -4.39 -17.21
CA GLY A 155 -20.88 -3.39 -16.28
C GLY A 155 -20.77 -1.97 -16.83
N SER A 156 -19.65 -1.65 -17.49
CA SER A 156 -19.46 -0.34 -18.12
C SER A 156 -20.36 -0.16 -19.33
N PHE A 157 -20.61 -1.22 -20.09
CA PHE A 157 -21.58 -1.21 -21.19
C PHE A 157 -23.02 -0.98 -20.69
N LEU A 158 -23.41 -1.65 -19.60
CA LEU A 158 -24.74 -1.55 -19.01
C LEU A 158 -24.97 -0.23 -18.24
N GLY A 159 -23.93 0.31 -17.61
CA GLY A 159 -23.95 1.56 -16.85
C GLY A 159 -23.77 2.83 -17.69
N ALA A 160 -23.50 2.70 -19.00
CA ALA A 160 -23.39 3.86 -19.88
C ALA A 160 -24.74 4.61 -19.96
N PRO A 161 -24.76 5.95 -19.82
CA PRO A 161 -26.00 6.71 -19.85
C PRO A 161 -26.70 6.52 -21.19
N GLN A 162 -27.85 5.83 -21.19
CA GLN A 162 -28.68 5.72 -22.37
C GLN A 162 -29.37 7.06 -22.64
N PRO A 163 -29.45 7.52 -23.90
CA PRO A 163 -30.18 8.73 -24.24
C PRO A 163 -31.66 8.57 -23.84
N GLY A 164 -32.06 9.28 -22.77
CA GLY A 164 -33.42 9.27 -22.22
C GLY A 164 -33.60 8.57 -20.86
N ALA A 165 -32.53 8.08 -20.23
CA ALA A 165 -32.62 7.45 -18.91
C ALA A 165 -32.88 8.48 -17.78
N VAL A 166 -33.80 8.15 -16.87
CA VAL A 166 -34.10 8.93 -15.66
C VAL A 166 -32.91 8.81 -14.69
N PRO A 167 -32.41 9.91 -14.11
CA PRO A 167 -31.31 9.87 -13.14
C PRO A 167 -31.77 9.11 -11.89
N GLY A 168 -31.01 8.08 -11.48
CA GLY A 168 -31.33 7.28 -10.30
C GLY A 168 -30.73 5.88 -10.29
N ASN A 169 -31.03 5.03 -11.28
CA ASN A 169 -30.60 3.62 -11.26
C ASN A 169 -29.28 3.33 -12.01
N GLY A 170 -28.89 4.19 -12.97
CA GLY A 170 -27.65 4.02 -13.73
C GLY A 170 -26.41 4.50 -12.98
N ASP A 171 -26.57 5.47 -12.08
CA ASP A 171 -25.46 6.10 -11.35
C ASP A 171 -24.88 5.16 -10.29
N ASP A 172 -25.71 4.34 -9.62
CA ASP A 172 -25.26 3.35 -8.64
C ASP A 172 -24.43 2.24 -9.30
N LEU A 173 -24.86 1.74 -10.47
CA LEU A 173 -24.11 0.72 -11.21
C LEU A 173 -22.80 1.30 -11.77
N ALA A 174 -22.82 2.50 -12.34
CA ALA A 174 -21.61 3.15 -12.82
C ALA A 174 -20.59 3.39 -11.69
N THR A 175 -21.07 3.77 -10.50
CA THR A 175 -20.22 3.97 -9.32
C THR A 175 -19.63 2.65 -8.83
N MET A 176 -20.44 1.59 -8.72
CA MET A 176 -19.96 0.25 -8.34
C MET A 176 -18.92 -0.31 -9.32
N ILE A 177 -19.12 -0.10 -10.62
CA ILE A 177 -18.19 -0.55 -11.66
C ILE A 177 -16.89 0.26 -11.65
N THR A 178 -16.97 1.57 -11.39
CA THR A 178 -15.78 2.42 -11.22
C THR A 178 -14.99 2.02 -9.98
N ASP A 179 -15.67 1.73 -8.87
CA ASP A 179 -15.04 1.22 -7.64
C ASP A 179 -14.37 -0.14 -7.88
N LEU A 180 -15.07 -1.08 -8.50
CA LEU A 180 -14.50 -2.40 -8.83
C LEU A 180 -13.28 -2.28 -9.76
N ALA A 181 -13.32 -1.39 -10.75
CA ALA A 181 -12.18 -1.12 -11.63
C ALA A 181 -11.00 -0.59 -10.82
N ALA A 182 -11.24 0.43 -9.99
CA ALA A 182 -10.23 1.05 -9.15
C ALA A 182 -9.62 0.07 -8.14
N ARG A 183 -10.41 -0.83 -7.54
CA ARG A 183 -9.95 -1.90 -6.64
C ARG A 183 -9.12 -2.95 -7.36
N SER A 184 -9.42 -3.19 -8.64
CA SER A 184 -8.68 -4.15 -9.48
C SER A 184 -7.43 -3.55 -10.13
N GLY A 185 -7.16 -2.26 -9.94
CA GLY A 185 -6.06 -1.56 -10.61
C GLY A 185 -6.29 -1.35 -12.12
N LEU A 186 -7.55 -1.21 -12.52
CA LEU A 186 -7.99 -1.01 -13.89
C LEU A 186 -8.62 0.37 -14.06
N SER A 187 -8.50 0.93 -15.26
CA SER A 187 -9.19 2.17 -15.64
C SER A 187 -10.14 1.93 -16.81
N ILE A 188 -11.30 2.56 -16.74
CA ILE A 188 -12.31 2.52 -17.80
C ILE A 188 -12.14 3.78 -18.64
N ARG A 189 -11.77 3.63 -19.91
CA ARG A 189 -11.54 4.74 -20.84
C ARG A 189 -12.41 4.58 -22.09
N ARG A 190 -12.62 5.68 -22.82
CA ARG A 190 -13.21 5.63 -24.15
C ARG A 190 -12.09 5.71 -25.18
N ASN A 191 -12.05 4.75 -26.09
CA ASN A 191 -11.08 4.75 -27.16
C ASN A 191 -11.46 5.74 -28.28
N ASN A 192 -10.61 5.82 -29.31
CA ASN A 192 -10.78 6.75 -30.43
C ASN A 192 -12.06 6.52 -31.26
N THR A 193 -12.74 5.37 -31.11
CA THR A 193 -14.02 5.07 -31.77
C THR A 193 -15.23 5.37 -30.87
N GLY A 194 -14.98 5.87 -29.66
CA GLY A 194 -16.00 6.14 -28.64
C GLY A 194 -16.48 4.89 -27.91
N ALA A 195 -15.90 3.73 -28.18
CA ALA A 195 -16.19 2.49 -27.47
C ALA A 195 -15.50 2.49 -26.10
N ILE A 196 -16.16 1.85 -25.13
CA ILE A 196 -15.61 1.68 -23.78
C ILE A 196 -14.55 0.57 -23.82
N GLU A 197 -13.42 0.84 -23.21
CA GLU A 197 -12.29 -0.08 -23.08
C GLU A 197 -11.82 -0.11 -21.63
N VAL A 198 -11.53 -1.31 -21.13
CA VAL A 198 -10.96 -1.53 -19.80
C VAL A 198 -9.48 -1.77 -19.98
N VAL A 199 -8.66 -0.81 -19.52
CA VAL A 199 -7.20 -0.86 -19.67
C VAL A 199 -6.53 -0.95 -18.31
N ASP A 200 -5.32 -1.49 -18.31
CA ASP A 200 -4.47 -1.49 -17.13
C ASP A 200 -4.14 -0.04 -16.77
N ASP A 201 -4.35 0.33 -15.50
CA ASP A 201 -4.06 1.68 -15.05
C ASP A 201 -2.57 1.80 -14.71
N GLU A 202 -1.98 2.88 -15.21
CA GLU A 202 -0.55 3.16 -15.12
C GLU A 202 -0.20 3.81 -13.77
N ASP A 203 -1.20 4.34 -13.05
CA ASP A 203 -0.98 5.03 -11.78
C ASP A 203 -0.37 4.08 -10.73
N PRO A 204 0.65 4.52 -9.96
CA PRO A 204 1.31 3.69 -8.95
C PRO A 204 0.33 3.04 -7.97
N GLU A 205 -0.71 3.77 -7.58
CA GLU A 205 -1.74 3.28 -6.69
C GLU A 205 -2.55 2.13 -7.29
N ALA A 206 -2.89 2.22 -8.57
CA ALA A 206 -3.60 1.14 -9.26
C ALA A 206 -2.73 -0.13 -9.37
N ARG A 207 -1.42 0.04 -9.64
CA ARG A 207 -0.47 -1.09 -9.64
C ARG A 207 -0.37 -1.76 -8.28
N ARG A 208 -0.29 -0.98 -7.20
CA ARG A 208 -0.29 -1.52 -5.82
C ARG A 208 -1.55 -2.31 -5.52
N ARG A 209 -2.73 -1.79 -5.88
CA ARG A 209 -4.00 -2.51 -5.72
C ARG A 209 -4.04 -3.82 -6.49
N ARG A 210 -3.53 -3.83 -7.72
CA ARG A 210 -3.40 -5.06 -8.52
C ARG A 210 -2.43 -6.08 -7.92
N LEU A 211 -1.31 -5.61 -7.36
CA LEU A 211 -0.28 -6.49 -6.79
C LEU A 211 -0.65 -7.03 -5.40
N TRP A 212 -1.30 -6.20 -4.58
CA TRP A 212 -1.49 -6.45 -3.15
C TRP A 212 -2.95 -6.72 -2.79
N GLY A 213 -3.90 -6.37 -3.66
CA GLY A 213 -5.32 -6.63 -3.49
C GLY A 213 -5.88 -6.04 -2.21
N ASP A 214 -6.74 -6.82 -1.55
CA ASP A 214 -7.44 -6.41 -0.33
C ASP A 214 -6.48 -6.13 0.84
N CYS A 215 -5.27 -6.70 0.86
CA CYS A 215 -4.27 -6.36 1.88
C CYS A 215 -3.90 -4.87 1.84
N TRP A 216 -3.82 -4.27 0.65
CA TRP A 216 -3.55 -2.85 0.54
C TRP A 216 -4.80 -2.01 0.83
N LEU A 217 -5.95 -2.44 0.33
CA LEU A 217 -7.20 -1.70 0.47
C LEU A 217 -7.68 -1.64 1.93
N GLU A 218 -7.61 -2.76 2.65
CA GLU A 218 -8.15 -2.88 4.01
C GLU A 218 -7.10 -2.55 5.06
N LEU A 219 -5.87 -3.05 4.88
CA LEU A 219 -4.82 -3.00 5.90
C LEU A 219 -3.74 -1.97 5.60
N GLY A 220 -3.62 -1.50 4.36
CA GLY A 220 -2.53 -0.63 3.93
C GLY A 220 -1.18 -1.34 3.88
N ILE A 221 -1.11 -2.66 3.70
CA ILE A 221 0.16 -3.39 3.63
C ILE A 221 0.31 -4.17 2.32
N PRO A 222 1.55 -4.47 1.88
CA PRO A 222 1.74 -5.37 0.75
C PRO A 222 1.25 -6.78 1.06
N ALA A 223 0.94 -7.55 0.02
CA ALA A 223 0.57 -8.95 0.18
C ALA A 223 1.76 -9.76 0.74
N LEU A 224 1.65 -10.15 2.00
CA LEU A 224 2.62 -11.02 2.68
C LEU A 224 2.35 -12.49 2.31
N PRO A 225 3.36 -13.39 2.45
CA PRO A 225 3.12 -14.82 2.31
C PRO A 225 2.05 -15.30 3.30
N GLY A 226 1.07 -16.04 2.81
CA GLY A 226 -0.04 -16.52 3.65
C GLY A 226 0.44 -17.36 4.83
N LEU A 227 0.02 -17.01 6.05
CA LEU A 227 0.32 -17.79 7.26
C LEU A 227 -0.15 -19.24 7.07
N GLY A 228 0.73 -20.20 7.36
CA GLY A 228 0.51 -21.61 7.05
C GLY A 228 1.13 -21.98 5.70
N GLY A 229 0.34 -22.54 4.78
CA GLY A 229 0.86 -23.30 3.62
C GLY A 229 1.91 -22.59 2.74
N GLU A 230 1.74 -21.30 2.43
CA GLU A 230 2.72 -20.57 1.61
C GLU A 230 3.97 -20.19 2.42
N LEU A 231 3.79 -19.61 3.61
CA LEU A 231 4.90 -19.23 4.47
C LEU A 231 5.73 -20.46 4.88
N ASP A 232 5.09 -21.56 5.28
CA ASP A 232 5.75 -22.80 5.64
C ASP A 232 6.56 -23.34 4.45
N ALA A 233 6.00 -23.31 3.23
CA ALA A 233 6.72 -23.74 2.04
C ALA A 233 7.97 -22.88 1.75
N LEU A 234 7.91 -21.58 2.02
CA LEU A 234 9.07 -20.68 1.88
C LEU A 234 10.13 -20.90 2.97
N LEU A 235 9.71 -21.29 4.18
CA LEU A 235 10.59 -21.50 5.32
C LEU A 235 11.21 -22.90 5.35
N VAL A 236 10.62 -23.91 4.69
CA VAL A 236 11.09 -25.31 4.69
C VAL A 236 12.57 -25.47 4.32
N ARG A 237 13.10 -24.60 3.45
CA ARG A 237 14.49 -24.65 3.01
C ARG A 237 15.44 -23.75 3.82
N ALA A 238 14.92 -22.91 4.69
CA ALA A 238 15.74 -22.00 5.47
C ALA A 238 16.36 -22.71 6.70
N PRO A 239 17.55 -22.28 7.16
CA PRO A 239 18.07 -22.67 8.47
C PRO A 239 17.05 -22.35 9.58
N SER A 240 16.96 -23.20 10.60
CA SER A 240 15.97 -23.06 11.70
C SER A 240 15.94 -21.67 12.33
N GLU A 241 17.11 -21.09 12.63
CA GLU A 241 17.20 -19.74 13.20
C GLU A 241 16.63 -18.66 12.26
N THR A 242 16.93 -18.78 10.96
CA THR A 242 16.41 -17.89 9.93
C THR A 242 14.91 -18.06 9.77
N ALA A 243 14.42 -19.30 9.82
CA ALA A 243 13.00 -19.60 9.73
C ALA A 243 12.21 -19.01 10.91
N ASP A 244 12.69 -19.20 12.14
CA ASP A 244 12.07 -18.67 13.36
C ASP A 244 12.04 -17.14 13.36
N ARG A 245 13.14 -16.50 12.93
CA ARG A 245 13.24 -15.04 12.82
C ARG A 245 12.18 -14.47 11.87
N LEU A 246 12.03 -15.08 10.69
CA LEU A 246 11.07 -14.62 9.67
C LEU A 246 9.63 -14.90 10.07
N LEU A 247 9.37 -16.05 10.70
CA LEU A 247 8.06 -16.38 11.24
C LEU A 247 7.62 -15.37 12.30
N ASN A 248 8.51 -15.03 13.24
CA ASN A 248 8.21 -14.04 14.27
C ASN A 248 8.00 -12.63 13.69
N ALA A 249 8.84 -12.21 12.74
CA ALA A 249 8.68 -10.93 12.08
C ALA A 249 7.35 -10.85 11.29
N THR A 250 6.99 -11.93 10.57
CA THR A 250 5.70 -12.00 9.85
C THR A 250 4.52 -11.88 10.82
N ARG A 251 4.55 -12.61 11.95
CA ARG A 251 3.50 -12.55 12.98
C ARG A 251 3.35 -11.16 13.57
N ALA A 252 4.46 -10.46 13.84
CA ALA A 252 4.43 -9.11 14.38
C ALA A 252 3.73 -8.13 13.42
N VAL A 253 4.07 -8.19 12.13
CA VAL A 253 3.42 -7.35 11.09
C VAL A 253 1.93 -7.69 10.98
N VAL A 254 1.57 -8.98 10.89
CA VAL A 254 0.17 -9.40 10.79
C VAL A 254 -0.63 -8.93 12.01
N SER A 255 -0.08 -9.07 13.22
CA SER A 255 -0.75 -8.60 14.44
C SER A 255 -1.00 -7.08 14.42
N ALA A 256 -0.01 -6.29 14.00
CA ALA A 256 -0.16 -4.84 13.92
C ALA A 256 -1.11 -4.39 12.79
N ALA A 257 -1.17 -5.15 11.69
CA ALA A 257 -2.12 -4.90 10.61
C ALA A 257 -3.56 -5.23 11.04
N MET A 258 -3.77 -6.35 11.74
CA MET A 258 -5.08 -6.73 12.27
C MET A 258 -5.63 -5.74 13.30
N ALA A 259 -4.75 -5.01 14.00
CA ALA A 259 -5.17 -3.95 14.91
C ALA A 259 -6.02 -2.87 14.20
N ARG A 260 -5.70 -2.56 12.94
CA ARG A 260 -6.47 -1.61 12.12
C ARG A 260 -7.89 -2.10 11.83
N LEU A 261 -8.07 -3.37 11.46
CA LEU A 261 -9.41 -3.93 11.26
C LEU A 261 -10.24 -3.83 12.53
N ARG A 262 -9.63 -4.18 13.66
CA ARG A 262 -10.31 -4.10 14.96
C ARG A 262 -10.69 -2.67 15.34
N MET A 263 -9.85 -1.69 15.03
CA MET A 263 -10.18 -0.27 15.21
C MET A 263 -11.39 0.13 14.34
N SER A 264 -11.42 -0.27 13.06
CA SER A 264 -12.55 0.01 12.17
C SER A 264 -13.85 -0.63 12.67
N GLU A 265 -13.81 -1.85 13.19
CA GLU A 265 -14.99 -2.49 13.81
C GLU A 265 -15.53 -1.69 15.01
N LEU A 266 -14.65 -1.17 15.86
CA LEU A 266 -15.03 -0.35 17.02
C LEU A 266 -15.64 1.00 16.59
N GLU A 267 -15.12 1.61 15.53
CA GLU A 267 -15.63 2.85 14.95
C GLU A 267 -17.03 2.66 14.31
N ASP A 268 -17.27 1.52 13.68
CA ASP A 268 -18.55 1.19 13.02
C ASP A 268 -19.69 0.87 13.98
N THR A 269 -19.41 0.66 15.27
CA THR A 269 -20.43 0.20 16.23
C THR A 269 -21.50 1.27 16.53
N GLY A 270 -21.24 2.55 16.21
CA GLY A 270 -22.21 3.67 16.27
C GLY A 270 -22.74 4.03 17.67
N ALA A 271 -22.43 3.23 18.69
CA ALA A 271 -22.77 3.44 20.08
C ALA A 271 -21.73 4.31 20.79
N ARG A 272 -22.10 4.89 21.94
CA ARG A 272 -21.14 5.57 22.81
C ARG A 272 -20.18 4.52 23.38
N TRP A 273 -18.89 4.71 23.15
CA TRP A 273 -17.86 3.81 23.63
C TRP A 273 -17.84 3.73 25.16
N THR A 274 -17.65 2.52 25.66
CA THR A 274 -17.37 2.20 27.05
C THR A 274 -15.91 2.52 27.39
N PRO A 275 -15.56 2.71 28.67
CA PRO A 275 -14.16 2.91 29.07
C PRO A 275 -13.23 1.78 28.61
N ALA A 276 -13.71 0.53 28.61
CA ALA A 276 -12.91 -0.61 28.14
C ALA A 276 -12.64 -0.57 26.63
N GLU A 277 -13.60 -0.10 25.82
CA GLU A 277 -13.42 0.09 24.37
C GLU A 277 -12.47 1.24 24.07
N ILE A 278 -12.46 2.30 24.88
CA ILE A 278 -11.46 3.39 24.78
C ILE A 278 -10.06 2.84 25.08
N ASP A 279 -9.88 2.10 26.18
CA ASP A 279 -8.59 1.50 26.53
C ASP A 279 -8.12 0.48 25.46
N GLU A 280 -9.04 -0.28 24.87
CA GLU A 280 -8.76 -1.19 23.74
C GLU A 280 -8.31 -0.40 22.51
N TYR A 281 -9.04 0.66 22.13
CA TYR A 281 -8.71 1.50 20.98
C TYR A 281 -7.32 2.14 21.12
N ASP A 282 -6.99 2.68 22.30
CA ASP A 282 -5.68 3.28 22.55
C ASP A 282 -4.54 2.25 22.40
N GLN A 283 -4.76 1.01 22.88
CA GLN A 283 -3.79 -0.07 22.70
C GLN A 283 -3.64 -0.48 21.23
N LEU A 284 -4.74 -0.58 20.49
CA LEU A 284 -4.73 -0.93 19.07
C LEU A 284 -4.09 0.17 18.23
N SER A 285 -4.38 1.44 18.53
CA SER A 285 -3.76 2.58 17.87
C SER A 285 -2.25 2.56 18.09
N ALA A 286 -1.78 2.35 19.34
CA ALA A 286 -0.36 2.25 19.63
C ALA A 286 0.32 1.04 18.94
N GLN A 287 -0.41 -0.04 18.66
CA GLN A 287 0.08 -1.16 17.86
C GLN A 287 0.16 -0.79 16.37
N HIS A 288 -0.88 -0.14 15.85
CA HIS A 288 -0.95 0.29 14.45
C HIS A 288 0.13 1.34 14.13
N ASP A 289 0.41 2.27 15.04
CA ASP A 289 1.46 3.29 14.88
C ASP A 289 2.85 2.70 14.67
N ARG A 290 3.09 1.47 15.17
CA ARG A 290 4.36 0.74 14.99
C ARG A 290 4.44 -0.03 13.68
N LEU A 291 3.36 -0.14 12.93
CA LEU A 291 3.27 -0.99 11.73
C LEU A 291 4.37 -0.68 10.72
N THR A 292 4.64 0.60 10.46
CA THR A 292 5.68 1.00 9.50
C THR A 292 7.07 0.55 9.93
N HIS A 293 7.42 0.66 11.22
CA HIS A 293 8.71 0.15 11.73
C HIS A 293 8.77 -1.37 11.70
N LEU A 294 7.68 -2.07 12.03
CA LEU A 294 7.62 -3.53 11.96
C LEU A 294 7.77 -4.05 10.52
N LEU A 295 7.19 -3.35 9.54
CA LEU A 295 7.37 -3.65 8.12
C LEU A 295 8.83 -3.45 7.70
N ALA A 296 9.48 -2.38 8.14
CA ALA A 296 10.90 -2.13 7.88
C ALA A 296 11.80 -3.22 8.49
N ASP A 297 11.52 -3.61 9.74
CA ASP A 297 12.24 -4.71 10.42
C ASP A 297 12.04 -6.04 9.69
N TYR A 298 10.83 -6.31 9.22
CA TYR A 298 10.51 -7.49 8.41
C TYR A 298 11.26 -7.50 7.08
N ALA A 299 11.22 -6.41 6.31
CA ALA A 299 11.95 -6.28 5.05
C ALA A 299 13.46 -6.45 5.27
N GLN A 300 13.98 -5.88 6.36
CA GLN A 300 15.38 -6.02 6.74
C GLN A 300 15.75 -7.46 7.10
N ALA A 301 14.87 -8.16 7.84
CA ALA A 301 15.06 -9.56 8.21
C ALA A 301 15.08 -10.46 6.97
N VAL A 302 14.13 -10.27 6.04
CA VAL A 302 14.11 -10.98 4.76
C VAL A 302 15.40 -10.70 3.97
N THR A 303 15.76 -9.43 3.81
CA THR A 303 16.97 -9.02 3.05
C THR A 303 18.24 -9.67 3.60
N LYS A 304 18.41 -9.70 4.93
CA LYS A 304 19.59 -10.33 5.58
C LYS A 304 19.60 -11.85 5.44
N SER A 305 18.44 -12.46 5.26
CA SER A 305 18.26 -13.91 5.20
C SER A 305 18.37 -14.48 3.79
N LEU A 306 18.35 -13.62 2.76
CA LEU A 306 18.42 -14.04 1.35
C LEU A 306 19.65 -14.89 1.01
N PRO A 307 20.88 -14.60 1.51
CA PRO A 307 22.02 -15.46 1.25
C PRO A 307 21.80 -16.90 1.74
N ASP A 308 21.22 -17.07 2.92
CA ASP A 308 20.94 -18.40 3.50
C ASP A 308 19.89 -19.16 2.70
N MET A 309 18.93 -18.45 2.08
CA MET A 309 17.86 -19.05 1.28
C MET A 309 18.32 -19.48 -0.12
N ARG A 310 19.45 -18.93 -0.59
CA ARG A 310 20.04 -19.26 -1.90
C ARG A 310 21.07 -20.39 -1.81
N ALA A 311 21.56 -20.70 -0.61
CA ALA A 311 22.56 -21.74 -0.34
C ALA A 311 21.98 -23.15 -0.43
#